data_AF-A0A7W2AHP5-F1
#
_entry.id   AF-A0A7W2AHP5-F1
#
_cell.length_a   1.000
_cell.length_b   1.000
_cell.length_c   1.000
_cell.angle_alpha   90.00
_cell.angle_beta   90.00
_cell.angle_gamma   90.00
#
_symmetry.space_group_name_H-M   'P 1'
#
loop_
_entity.id
_entity.type
_entity.pdbx_description
1 polymer ?
#
loop_
_entity_poly.entity_id
_entity_poly.type
_entity_poly.pdbx_seq_one_letter_code
_entity_poly.pdbx_strand_id
1 'polypeptide(L)'
;MIKTIRTYEVEKVSGVARFINSYAKIYEMTRDHRIDAKDAIADMRAAIKKADLSVGEKFAVIKASSTSEYLYDEEERLFFSACAKIAEVFRAEGYGVMEINRFVY
;
A
#
# COMPACT_ATOMS: atom_id res chain seq x y z
N MET A 1 -15.67 20.13 -3.56
CA MET A 1 -16.18 18.76 -3.77
C MET A 1 -15.05 17.75 -3.54
N ILE A 2 -15.25 16.70 -2.75
CA ILE A 2 -14.28 15.62 -2.57
C ILE A 2 -14.58 14.54 -3.63
N LYS A 3 -13.56 14.07 -4.34
CA LYS A 3 -13.70 13.00 -5.34
C LYS A 3 -12.67 11.90 -5.11
N THR A 4 -13.12 10.66 -5.01
CA THR A 4 -12.25 9.48 -5.02
C THR A 4 -11.57 9.35 -6.39
N ILE A 5 -10.24 9.32 -6.40
CA ILE A 5 -9.43 9.22 -7.63
C ILE A 5 -8.76 7.86 -7.78
N ARG A 6 -8.62 7.10 -6.70
CA ARG A 6 -8.11 5.71 -6.71
C ARG A 6 -8.76 4.91 -5.59
N THR A 7 -8.98 3.62 -5.86
CA THR A 7 -9.46 2.64 -4.89
C THR A 7 -8.53 1.43 -4.87
N TYR A 8 -8.34 0.84 -3.70
CA TYR A 8 -7.50 -0.33 -3.49
C TYR A 8 -8.25 -1.33 -2.60
N GLU A 9 -8.53 -2.53 -3.11
CA GLU A 9 -9.16 -3.63 -2.35
C GLU A 9 -8.11 -4.28 -1.44
N VAL A 10 -7.80 -3.64 -0.31
CA VAL A 10 -6.67 -4.01 0.56
C VAL A 10 -6.87 -5.32 1.33
N GLU A 11 -8.07 -5.89 1.30
CA GLU A 11 -8.34 -7.25 1.76
C GLU A 11 -7.86 -8.35 0.79
N LYS A 12 -7.45 -7.96 -0.43
CA LYS A 12 -6.87 -8.84 -1.44
C LYS A 12 -5.39 -8.55 -1.62
N VAL A 13 -4.61 -9.61 -1.84
CA VAL A 13 -3.16 -9.53 -2.12
C VAL A 13 -2.85 -8.53 -3.24
N SER A 14 -3.63 -8.57 -4.33
CA SER A 14 -3.46 -7.68 -5.48
C SER A 14 -3.74 -6.21 -5.16
N GLY A 15 -4.67 -5.92 -4.25
CA GLY A 15 -4.96 -4.55 -3.83
C GLY A 15 -3.82 -3.98 -2.97
N VAL A 16 -3.29 -4.78 -2.04
CA VAL A 16 -2.11 -4.42 -1.25
C VAL A 16 -0.89 -4.19 -2.15
N ALA A 17 -0.60 -5.13 -3.06
CA ALA A 17 0.52 -5.02 -3.98
C ALA A 17 0.43 -3.75 -4.85
N ARG A 18 -0.76 -3.45 -5.39
CA ARG A 18 -1.00 -2.22 -6.16
C ARG A 18 -0.81 -0.96 -5.32
N PHE A 19 -1.23 -0.98 -4.06
CA PHE A 19 -1.04 0.15 -3.16
C PHE A 19 0.45 0.39 -2.88
N ILE A 20 1.20 -0.66 -2.51
CA ILE A 20 2.64 -0.56 -2.24
C ILE A 20 3.42 -0.13 -3.48
N ASN A 21 3.10 -0.65 -4.67
CA ASN A 21 3.74 -0.20 -5.92
C ASN A 21 3.36 1.25 -6.29
N SER A 22 2.23 1.76 -5.78
CA SER A 22 1.82 3.15 -6.00
C SER A 22 2.39 4.10 -4.95
N TYR A 23 3.11 3.60 -3.93
CA TYR A 23 3.39 4.35 -2.70
C TYR A 23 4.16 5.65 -2.94
N ALA A 24 5.24 5.59 -3.73
CA ALA A 24 6.01 6.78 -4.08
C ALA A 24 5.20 7.80 -4.88
N LYS A 25 4.36 7.34 -5.82
CA LYS A 25 3.46 8.21 -6.59
C LYS A 25 2.39 8.86 -5.70
N ILE A 26 1.83 8.11 -4.75
CA ILE A 26 0.89 8.65 -3.75
C ILE A 26 1.59 9.71 -2.90
N TYR A 27 2.85 9.49 -2.53
CA TYR A 27 3.64 10.45 -1.75
C TYR A 27 3.91 11.75 -2.53
N GLU A 28 4.29 11.65 -3.81
CA GLU A 28 4.42 12.80 -4.71
C GLU A 28 3.10 13.55 -4.89
N MET A 29 2.00 12.81 -5.08
CA MET A 29 0.65 13.36 -5.20
C MET A 29 0.21 14.11 -3.94
N THR A 30 0.62 13.65 -2.76
CA THR A 30 0.31 14.32 -1.48
C THR A 30 1.02 15.68 -1.35
N ARG A 31 2.16 15.89 -2.03
CA ARG A 31 2.83 17.20 -2.10
C ARG A 31 2.03 18.25 -2.90
N ASP A 32 1.05 17.84 -3.73
CA ASP A 32 0.17 18.73 -4.48
C ASP A 32 -0.88 19.43 -3.57
N HIS A 33 -0.94 19.13 -2.26
CA HIS A 33 -1.92 19.66 -1.26
C HIS A 33 -3.41 19.50 -1.61
N ARG A 34 -3.73 19.02 -2.82
CA ARG A 34 -5.09 18.78 -3.33
C ARG A 34 -5.53 17.33 -3.14
N ILE A 35 -4.67 16.46 -2.64
CA ILE A 35 -4.92 15.02 -2.52
C ILE A 35 -4.83 14.64 -1.05
N ASP A 36 -5.84 13.94 -0.56
CA ASP A 36 -5.87 13.32 0.75
C ASP A 36 -5.53 11.83 0.63
N ALA A 37 -4.33 11.50 1.11
CA ALA A 37 -3.81 10.15 1.19
C ALA A 37 -3.18 9.85 2.56
N LYS A 38 -3.24 10.81 3.50
CA LYS A 38 -2.50 10.72 4.77
C LYS A 38 -2.99 9.55 5.61
N ASP A 39 -4.30 9.39 5.70
CA ASP A 39 -4.93 8.32 6.49
C ASP A 39 -4.66 6.96 5.84
N ALA A 40 -4.90 6.83 4.54
CA ALA A 40 -4.56 5.62 3.78
C ALA A 40 -3.08 5.18 3.95
N ILE A 41 -2.14 6.13 3.96
CA ILE A 41 -0.72 5.87 4.23
C ILE A 41 -0.50 5.42 5.68
N ALA A 42 -1.17 6.04 6.64
CA ALA A 42 -1.06 5.69 8.06
C ALA A 42 -1.60 4.29 8.32
N ASP A 43 -2.76 3.96 7.75
CA ASP A 43 -3.42 2.66 7.89
C ASP A 43 -2.60 1.54 7.25
N MET A 44 -2.06 1.78 6.04
CA MET A 44 -1.13 0.83 5.41
C MET A 44 0.13 0.59 6.25
N ARG A 45 0.70 1.63 6.85
CA ARG A 45 1.86 1.49 7.76
C ARG A 45 1.50 0.72 9.03
N ALA A 46 0.32 0.95 9.58
CA ALA A 46 -0.16 0.21 10.75
C ALA A 46 -0.32 -1.29 10.41
N ALA A 47 -0.91 -1.60 9.25
CA ALA A 47 -1.06 -2.97 8.79
C ALA A 47 0.30 -3.66 8.55
N ILE A 48 1.26 -2.99 7.90
CA ILE A 48 2.63 -3.51 7.71
C ILE A 48 3.33 -3.81 9.04
N LYS A 49 3.13 -2.97 10.07
CA LYS A 49 3.70 -3.18 11.40
C LYS A 49 3.06 -4.34 12.16
N LYS A 50 1.76 -4.56 11.96
CA LYS A 50 1.01 -5.67 12.56
C LYS A 50 1.25 -6.99 11.85
N ALA A 51 1.54 -6.95 10.55
CA ALA A 51 1.86 -8.13 9.77
C ALA A 51 3.18 -8.74 10.27
N ASP A 52 3.17 -10.04 10.56
CA ASP A 52 4.35 -10.80 10.99
C ASP A 52 5.29 -11.06 9.81
N LEU A 53 5.94 -10.00 9.35
CA LEU A 53 6.85 -10.03 8.21
C LEU A 53 8.27 -10.45 8.66
N SER A 54 8.81 -11.43 7.98
CA SER A 54 10.23 -11.79 8.01
C SER A 54 11.08 -10.62 7.53
N VAL A 55 12.39 -10.70 7.81
CA VAL A 55 13.35 -9.68 7.36
C VAL A 55 13.32 -9.55 5.83
N GLY A 56 13.32 -10.66 5.10
CA GLY A 56 13.26 -10.65 3.63
C GLY A 56 11.98 -10.03 3.07
N GLU A 57 10.83 -10.34 3.67
CA GLU A 57 9.53 -9.73 3.29
C GLU A 57 9.53 -8.21 3.51
N LYS A 58 10.11 -7.73 4.62
CA LYS A 58 10.25 -6.29 4.88
C LYS A 58 11.12 -5.61 3.82
N PHE A 59 12.24 -6.22 3.46
CA PHE A 59 13.12 -5.69 2.40
C PHE A 59 12.40 -5.64 1.04
N ALA A 60 11.70 -6.70 0.67
CA ALA A 60 10.95 -6.76 -0.57
C ALA A 60 9.86 -5.67 -0.65
N VAL A 61 9.12 -5.42 0.46
CA VAL A 61 8.14 -4.31 0.55
C VAL A 61 8.79 -2.94 0.40
N ILE A 62 9.94 -2.72 1.07
CA ILE A 62 10.68 -1.44 0.96
C ILE A 62 11.13 -1.22 -0.49
N LYS A 63 11.71 -2.25 -1.11
CA LYS A 63 12.20 -2.20 -2.49
C LYS A 63 11.06 -1.93 -3.48
N ALA A 64 9.93 -2.63 -3.34
CA ALA A 64 8.73 -2.43 -4.16
C ALA A 64 8.11 -1.03 -4.00
N SER A 65 8.25 -0.42 -2.82
CA SER A 65 7.76 0.95 -2.56
C SER A 65 8.66 2.05 -3.14
N SER A 66 9.88 1.70 -3.58
CA SER A 66 10.85 2.61 -4.20
C SER A 66 10.66 2.69 -5.71
N THR A 67 10.82 3.87 -6.30
CA THR A 67 10.56 4.13 -7.73
C THR A 67 11.63 3.59 -8.68
N SER A 68 12.77 3.11 -8.17
CA SER A 68 13.97 2.87 -8.97
C SER A 68 14.40 1.41 -9.08
N GLU A 69 13.75 0.48 -8.39
CA GLU A 69 14.27 -0.88 -8.23
C GLU A 69 13.27 -1.94 -8.67
N TYR A 70 13.69 -2.77 -9.62
CA TYR A 70 12.99 -4.00 -9.98
C TYR A 70 13.23 -5.07 -8.90
N LEU A 71 12.19 -5.84 -8.59
CA LEU A 71 12.31 -7.05 -7.79
C LEU A 71 12.85 -8.18 -8.67
N TYR A 72 13.81 -8.94 -8.17
CA TYR A 72 14.19 -10.23 -8.73
C TYR A 72 13.15 -11.30 -8.34
N ASP A 73 13.11 -12.43 -9.05
CA ASP A 73 12.10 -13.49 -8.87
C ASP A 73 11.90 -13.92 -7.40
N GLU A 74 12.98 -14.06 -6.64
CA GLU A 74 12.91 -14.43 -5.22
C GLU A 74 12.30 -13.31 -4.36
N GLU A 75 12.67 -12.06 -4.62
CA GLU A 75 12.13 -10.89 -3.93
C GLU A 75 10.66 -10.66 -4.30
N GLU A 76 10.27 -10.96 -5.54
CA GLU A 76 8.88 -10.91 -5.98
C GLU A 76 8.03 -11.93 -5.20
N ARG A 77 8.53 -13.15 -5.02
CA ARG A 77 7.86 -14.17 -4.19
C ARG A 77 7.72 -13.70 -2.73
N LEU A 78 8.77 -13.12 -2.16
CA LEU A 78 8.75 -12.56 -0.81
C LEU A 78 7.80 -11.37 -0.71
N PHE A 79 7.73 -10.53 -1.74
CA PHE A 79 6.80 -9.40 -1.81
C PHE A 79 5.34 -9.86 -1.81
N PHE A 80 4.99 -10.86 -2.63
CA PHE A 80 3.63 -11.40 -2.63
C PHE A 80 3.27 -12.14 -1.34
N SER A 81 4.23 -12.83 -0.71
CA SER A 81 4.07 -13.38 0.64
C SER A 81 3.76 -12.28 1.66
N ALA A 82 4.52 -11.19 1.64
CA ALA A 82 4.29 -10.04 2.52
C ALA A 82 2.90 -9.41 2.28
N CYS A 83 2.50 -9.25 1.02
CA CYS A 83 1.20 -8.71 0.65
C CYS A 83 0.05 -9.60 1.17
N ALA A 84 0.21 -10.93 1.16
CA ALA A 84 -0.78 -11.84 1.71
C ALA A 84 -0.97 -11.65 3.23
N LYS A 85 0.13 -11.54 3.99
CA LYS A 85 0.08 -11.29 5.44
C LYS A 85 -0.52 -9.93 5.77
N ILE A 86 -0.21 -8.90 5.00
CA ILE A 86 -0.81 -7.56 5.18
C ILE A 86 -2.31 -7.60 4.85
N ALA A 87 -2.72 -8.29 3.79
CA ALA A 87 -4.13 -8.46 3.44
C ALA A 87 -4.91 -9.24 4.52
N GLU A 88 -4.27 -10.18 5.22
CA GLU A 88 -4.85 -10.84 6.40
C GLU A 88 -5.15 -9.88 7.54
N VAL A 89 -4.25 -8.93 7.81
CA VAL A 89 -4.49 -7.87 8.82
C VAL A 89 -5.71 -7.03 8.43
N PHE A 90 -5.79 -6.59 7.18
CA PHE A 90 -6.94 -5.81 6.72
C PHE A 90 -8.26 -6.59 6.76
N ARG A 91 -8.23 -7.88 6.42
CA ARG A 91 -9.42 -8.76 6.52
C ARG A 91 -9.86 -8.96 7.97
N ALA A 92 -8.93 -9.12 8.90
CA ALA A 92 -9.24 -9.25 10.32
C ALA A 92 -9.87 -7.97 10.89
N GLU A 93 -9.52 -6.81 10.35
CA GLU A 93 -10.06 -5.50 10.77
C GLU A 93 -11.31 -5.08 9.98
N GLY A 94 -11.72 -5.84 8.96
CA GLY A 94 -12.93 -5.56 8.16
C GLY A 94 -12.84 -4.26 7.34
N TYR A 95 -11.66 -3.95 6.81
CA TYR A 95 -11.37 -2.65 6.20
C TYR A 95 -12.06 -2.45 4.83
N GLY A 96 -12.24 -3.51 4.05
CA GLY A 96 -12.81 -3.45 2.70
C GLY A 96 -11.91 -2.76 1.67
N VAL A 97 -12.17 -1.48 1.41
CA VAL A 97 -11.54 -0.70 0.33
C VAL A 97 -10.87 0.55 0.90
N MET A 98 -9.62 0.76 0.49
CA MET A 98 -8.86 1.96 0.79
C MET A 98 -8.97 2.97 -0.37
N GLU A 99 -9.31 4.21 -0.05
CA GLU A 99 -9.56 5.26 -1.03
C GLU A 99 -8.51 6.37 -0.97
N ILE A 100 -8.16 6.91 -2.13
CA ILE A 100 -7.36 8.13 -2.25
C ILE A 100 -8.24 9.21 -2.84
N ASN A 101 -8.36 10.33 -2.13
CA ASN A 101 -9.32 11.38 -2.43
C ASN A 101 -8.63 12.64 -2.95
N ARG A 102 -9.33 13.42 -3.79
CA ARG A 102 -8.89 14.74 -4.26
C ARG A 102 -9.90 15.81 -3.88
N PHE A 103 -9.43 16.93 -3.34
CA PHE A 103 -10.20 18.15 -3.14
C PHE A 103 -10.29 18.91 -4.46
N VAL A 104 -11.50 19.07 -4.97
CA VAL A 104 -11.83 19.87 -6.16
C VAL A 104 -12.52 21.15 -5.68
N TYR A 105 -11.98 22.30 -6.06
CA TYR A 105 -12.61 23.61 -5.85
C TYR A 105 -13.65 23.88 -6.95
#